data_AF-A0A3S5DC76-F1
#
_entry.id   AF-A0A3S5DC76-F1
#
_cell.length_a   1.000
_cell.length_b   1.000
_cell.length_c   1.000
_cell.angle_alpha   90.00
_cell.angle_beta   90.00
_cell.angle_gamma   90.00
#
_symmetry.space_group_name_H-M   'P 1'
#
loop_
_entity.id
_entity.type
_entity.pdbx_description
1 polymer ?
#
loop_
_entity_poly.entity_id
_entity_poly.type
_entity_poly.pdbx_seq_one_letter_code
_entity_poly.pdbx_strand_id
1 'polypeptide(L)'
;MRAILRGLLPATLLPLAAYAQEATIKEVHDAPAVRGSIIANMLQEHDNPFTLYPYDTNYLIYTNTSDLNKEAISTYNWSENARKDEVKFQLSLAFPLWRGILGPNSVLGASYTQKSWWQLSNSKESSPFRETNYEPQLFLGFATDYRFAGWTLRDVEMGYNHDSNGRSDPTSRSWNRLYTRLMAENGNWLVEVKPWYVIGSTDDNPDITKYMGYYQLKIGYHLGEAVLSAKGQYNWNTGYGGAEVGLSYPVTKHVRLYTQVYSGYGESLIDYNFNQTRVGVGVMLNDIF
;
A
#
# COMPACT_ATOMS: atom_id res chain seq x y z
N MET A 1 -9.94 27.68 -1.71
CA MET A 1 -10.87 26.61 -2.13
C MET A 1 -10.96 26.36 -3.65
N ARG A 2 -10.64 27.30 -4.55
CA ARG A 2 -10.87 27.13 -6.01
C ARG A 2 -9.72 26.53 -6.86
N ALA A 3 -8.53 26.31 -6.30
CA ALA A 3 -7.37 25.84 -7.07
C ALA A 3 -7.18 24.31 -7.08
N ILE A 4 -7.63 23.59 -6.05
CA ILE A 4 -7.33 22.15 -5.87
C ILE A 4 -8.28 21.26 -6.70
N LEU A 5 -9.49 21.73 -7.02
CA LEU A 5 -10.41 21.00 -7.91
C LEU A 5 -9.86 20.79 -9.33
N ARG A 6 -8.87 21.57 -9.78
CA ARG A 6 -8.32 21.46 -11.14
C ARG A 6 -7.30 20.33 -11.29
N GLY A 7 -6.69 19.85 -10.19
CA GLY A 7 -5.70 18.76 -10.21
C GLY A 7 -6.29 17.36 -10.02
N LEU A 8 -7.49 17.25 -9.44
CA LEU A 8 -8.22 15.98 -9.26
C LEU A 8 -8.97 15.53 -10.54
N LEU A 9 -9.38 16.47 -11.40
CA LEU A 9 -10.09 16.18 -12.65
C LEU A 9 -9.35 15.20 -13.61
N PRO A 10 -8.03 15.32 -13.86
CA PRO A 10 -7.37 14.42 -14.81
C PRO A 10 -7.27 12.98 -14.30
N ALA A 11 -7.04 12.76 -12.99
CA ALA A 11 -6.91 11.41 -12.43
C ALA A 11 -8.24 10.62 -12.49
N THR A 12 -9.38 11.31 -12.34
CA THR A 12 -10.71 10.68 -12.46
C THR A 12 -11.10 10.34 -13.90
N LEU A 13 -10.48 10.96 -14.91
CA LEU A 13 -10.80 10.75 -16.33
C LEU A 13 -9.94 9.66 -16.99
N LEU A 14 -8.74 9.38 -16.46
CA LEU A 14 -7.87 8.30 -16.94
C LEU A 14 -8.55 6.92 -16.99
N PRO A 15 -9.37 6.52 -15.99
CA PRO A 15 -10.29 5.40 -16.09
C PRO A 15 -11.11 5.31 -17.38
N LEU A 16 -11.77 6.40 -17.75
CA LEU A 16 -12.65 6.47 -18.90
C LEU A 16 -11.85 6.43 -20.20
N ALA A 17 -10.66 7.04 -20.21
CA ALA A 17 -9.73 6.95 -21.33
C ALA A 17 -9.17 5.52 -21.50
N ALA A 18 -8.81 4.85 -20.40
CA ALA A 18 -8.38 3.46 -20.40
C ALA A 18 -9.46 2.54 -21.00
N TYR A 19 -10.70 2.68 -20.53
CA TYR A 19 -11.85 1.94 -21.07
C TYR A 19 -12.11 2.24 -22.56
N ALA A 20 -12.10 3.53 -22.93
CA ALA A 20 -12.34 3.94 -24.32
C ALA A 20 -11.26 3.42 -25.29
N GLN A 21 -10.00 3.32 -24.84
CA GLN A 21 -8.93 2.77 -25.66
C GLN A 21 -8.94 1.25 -25.70
N GLU A 22 -9.32 0.57 -24.62
CA GLU A 22 -9.47 -0.89 -24.61
C GLU A 22 -10.48 -1.36 -25.67
N ALA A 23 -11.53 -0.58 -25.92
CA ALA A 23 -12.47 -0.82 -27.02
C ALA A 23 -11.83 -0.75 -28.44
N THR A 24 -10.61 -0.23 -28.57
CA THR A 24 -9.88 -0.08 -29.86
C THR A 24 -8.67 -1.00 -30.01
N ILE A 25 -8.23 -1.67 -28.93
CA ILE A 25 -7.07 -2.58 -28.96
C ILE A 25 -7.53 -3.95 -29.48
N LYS A 26 -6.96 -4.39 -30.60
CA LYS A 26 -7.29 -5.65 -31.28
C LYS A 26 -6.37 -6.82 -30.95
N GLU A 27 -5.25 -6.59 -30.27
CA GLU A 27 -4.29 -7.64 -29.92
C GLU A 27 -4.01 -7.63 -28.41
N VAL A 28 -4.15 -8.81 -27.82
CA VAL A 28 -3.73 -9.11 -26.45
C VAL A 28 -2.21 -9.13 -26.47
N HIS A 29 -1.56 -8.27 -25.68
CA HIS A 29 -0.13 -8.44 -25.41
C HIS A 29 0.03 -9.61 -24.44
N ASP A 30 -0.06 -10.83 -24.97
CA ASP A 30 0.43 -12.03 -24.32
C ASP A 30 1.94 -11.87 -24.13
N ALA A 31 2.37 -11.71 -22.88
CA ALA A 31 3.76 -11.59 -22.46
C ALA A 31 4.51 -10.34 -22.99
N PRO A 32 5.39 -9.73 -22.17
CA PRO A 32 6.06 -10.31 -21.02
C PRO A 32 5.47 -9.91 -19.66
N ALA A 33 5.86 -10.64 -18.62
CA ALA A 33 5.68 -10.22 -17.24
C ALA A 33 6.34 -8.85 -17.03
N VAL A 34 5.51 -7.82 -16.90
CA VAL A 34 5.95 -6.46 -16.59
C VAL A 34 6.25 -6.42 -15.09
N ARG A 35 7.51 -6.18 -14.74
CA ARG A 35 7.95 -6.10 -13.34
C ARG A 35 7.16 -4.99 -12.63
N GLY A 36 6.54 -5.33 -11.51
CA GLY A 36 5.76 -4.44 -10.65
C GLY A 36 4.32 -4.24 -11.10
N SER A 37 3.93 -4.73 -12.28
CA SER A 37 2.55 -4.60 -12.75
C SER A 37 1.66 -5.62 -12.04
N ILE A 38 0.89 -5.11 -11.07
CA ILE A 38 -0.04 -5.91 -10.28
C ILE A 38 -1.18 -6.41 -11.18
N ILE A 39 -1.71 -5.53 -12.04
CA ILE A 39 -2.84 -5.90 -12.90
C ILE A 39 -2.43 -6.92 -13.96
N ALA A 40 -1.30 -6.71 -14.66
CA ALA A 40 -0.83 -7.68 -15.64
C ALA A 40 -0.51 -9.04 -14.99
N ASN A 41 0.01 -9.04 -13.75
CA ASN A 41 0.24 -10.27 -13.00
C ASN A 41 -1.08 -10.99 -12.65
N MET A 42 -2.12 -10.27 -12.20
CA MET A 42 -3.44 -10.87 -11.93
C MET A 42 -4.13 -11.43 -13.18
N LEU A 43 -3.83 -10.88 -14.36
CA LEU A 43 -4.36 -11.38 -15.64
C LEU A 43 -3.71 -12.69 -16.08
N GLN A 44 -2.49 -12.99 -15.61
CA GLN A 44 -1.89 -14.31 -15.82
C GLN A 44 -2.70 -15.36 -15.08
N GLU A 45 -2.98 -16.49 -15.74
CA GLU A 45 -3.67 -17.61 -15.13
C GLU A 45 -2.67 -18.61 -14.55
N HIS A 46 -3.03 -19.20 -13.42
CA HIS A 46 -2.28 -20.25 -12.76
C HIS A 46 -3.17 -21.49 -12.64
N ASP A 47 -2.63 -22.65 -13.01
CA ASP A 47 -3.37 -23.92 -12.98
C ASP A 47 -3.81 -24.31 -11.57
N ASN A 48 -3.01 -23.98 -10.56
CA ASN A 48 -3.33 -24.25 -9.17
C ASN A 48 -4.19 -23.11 -8.59
N PRO A 49 -5.47 -23.35 -8.23
CA PRO A 49 -6.34 -22.31 -7.68
C PRO A 49 -5.91 -21.79 -6.31
N PHE A 50 -4.99 -22.48 -5.62
CA PHE A 50 -4.41 -22.01 -4.36
C PHE A 50 -3.17 -21.11 -4.55
N THR A 51 -2.68 -20.94 -5.78
CA THR A 51 -1.64 -19.96 -6.08
C THR A 51 -2.25 -18.57 -6.04
N LEU A 52 -1.87 -17.80 -5.02
CA LEU A 52 -2.34 -16.44 -4.81
C LEU A 52 -1.39 -15.43 -5.45
N TYR A 53 -1.91 -14.27 -5.82
CA TYR A 53 -1.15 -13.18 -6.41
C TYR A 53 -0.72 -12.20 -5.31
N PRO A 54 0.52 -11.69 -5.31
CA PRO A 54 0.88 -10.58 -4.46
C PRO A 54 0.20 -9.28 -4.94
N TYR A 55 -0.15 -8.40 -4.00
CA TYR A 55 -0.67 -7.05 -4.30
C TYR A 55 0.36 -5.98 -3.90
N ASP A 56 0.50 -5.68 -2.61
CA ASP A 56 1.61 -4.90 -2.05
C ASP A 56 2.75 -5.86 -1.62
N THR A 57 3.78 -5.35 -0.95
CA THR A 57 4.91 -6.17 -0.49
C THR A 57 4.51 -7.14 0.64
N ASN A 58 5.21 -8.27 0.72
CA ASN A 58 5.06 -9.24 1.80
C ASN A 58 6.38 -9.35 2.57
N TYR A 59 6.38 -8.99 3.87
CA TYR A 59 7.60 -8.95 4.68
C TYR A 59 7.34 -9.21 6.15
N LEU A 60 8.40 -9.59 6.86
CA LEU A 60 8.46 -9.68 8.32
C LEU A 60 9.83 -9.14 8.78
N ILE A 61 9.80 -8.09 9.60
CA ILE A 61 10.98 -7.39 10.09
C ILE A 61 10.92 -7.19 11.61
N TYR A 62 12.08 -7.28 12.27
CA TYR A 62 12.23 -6.85 13.65
C TYR A 62 12.53 -5.35 13.66
N THR A 63 11.82 -4.58 14.46
CA THR A 63 11.87 -3.11 14.42
C THR A 63 12.17 -2.51 15.78
N ASN A 64 12.64 -1.28 15.78
CA ASN A 64 12.74 -0.41 16.95
C ASN A 64 12.20 0.98 16.58
N THR A 65 11.25 1.49 17.35
CA THR A 65 10.70 2.85 17.16
C THR A 65 11.35 3.86 18.12
N SER A 66 11.53 5.09 17.65
CA SER A 66 12.05 6.20 18.46
C SER A 66 11.15 6.47 19.66
N ASP A 67 9.83 6.36 19.46
CA ASP A 67 8.84 6.54 20.51
C ASP A 67 7.62 5.66 20.28
N LEU A 68 7.04 5.16 21.37
CA LEU A 68 5.87 4.29 21.32
C LEU A 68 4.67 5.03 21.90
N ASN A 69 3.60 5.14 21.10
CA ASN A 69 2.39 5.88 21.44
C ASN A 69 1.55 5.18 22.52
N LYS A 70 2.01 5.24 23.78
CA LYS A 70 1.32 4.66 24.93
C LYS A 70 0.00 5.37 25.24
N GLU A 71 -0.09 6.66 24.93
CA GLU A 71 -1.27 7.49 25.19
C GLU A 71 -2.50 6.95 24.43
N ALA A 72 -2.36 6.69 23.13
CA ALA A 72 -3.45 6.18 22.30
C ALA A 72 -3.89 4.74 22.67
N ILE A 73 -3.01 3.97 23.33
CA ILE A 73 -3.30 2.59 23.76
C ILE A 73 -3.47 2.47 25.29
N SER A 74 -3.66 3.58 25.99
CA SER A 74 -3.69 3.64 27.46
C SER A 74 -4.72 2.72 28.11
N THR A 75 -5.79 2.36 27.40
CA THR A 75 -6.81 1.41 27.87
C THR A 75 -6.37 -0.04 27.85
N TYR A 76 -5.26 -0.38 27.21
CA TYR A 76 -4.69 -1.73 27.28
C TYR A 76 -4.02 -1.91 28.63
N ASN A 77 -4.33 -3.00 29.33
CA ASN A 77 -3.77 -3.32 30.65
C ASN A 77 -2.23 -3.42 30.68
N TRP A 78 -1.60 -3.61 29.52
CA TRP A 78 -0.16 -3.74 29.33
C TRP A 78 0.51 -2.47 28.77
N SER A 79 -0.24 -1.38 28.52
CA SER A 79 0.23 -0.17 27.82
C SER A 79 1.45 0.49 28.47
N GLU A 80 1.46 0.60 29.80
CA GLU A 80 2.58 1.14 30.57
C GLU A 80 3.88 0.34 30.38
N ASN A 81 3.75 -0.98 30.16
CA ASN A 81 4.87 -1.90 29.97
C ASN A 81 5.22 -2.12 28.49
N ALA A 82 4.57 -1.39 27.58
CA ALA A 82 4.82 -1.53 26.15
C ALA A 82 6.25 -1.08 25.79
N ARG A 83 6.88 -1.86 24.91
CA ARG A 83 8.28 -1.70 24.49
C ARG A 83 8.38 -1.05 23.11
N LYS A 84 9.54 -0.43 22.86
CA LYS A 84 9.84 0.25 21.59
C LYS A 84 10.23 -0.73 20.48
N ASP A 85 10.66 -1.93 20.82
CA ASP A 85 10.98 -2.98 19.85
C ASP A 85 9.76 -3.87 19.57
N GLU A 86 9.46 -4.04 18.29
CA GLU A 86 8.29 -4.79 17.81
C GLU A 86 8.64 -5.58 16.56
N VAL A 87 8.04 -6.75 16.38
CA VAL A 87 7.97 -7.38 15.06
C VAL A 87 6.91 -6.65 14.24
N LYS A 88 7.29 -6.13 13.07
CA LYS A 88 6.38 -5.56 12.08
C LYS A 88 6.30 -6.53 10.91
N PHE A 89 5.10 -6.87 10.47
CA PHE A 89 4.93 -7.65 9.25
C PHE A 89 3.78 -7.12 8.40
N GLN A 90 3.89 -7.34 7.09
CA GLN A 90 2.85 -7.05 6.11
C GLN A 90 2.55 -8.31 5.30
N LEU A 91 1.26 -8.61 5.18
CA LEU A 91 0.71 -9.59 4.25
C LEU A 91 -0.12 -8.83 3.21
N SER A 92 0.07 -9.09 1.92
CA SER A 92 -0.70 -8.43 0.88
C SER A 92 -0.93 -9.33 -0.32
N LEU A 93 -2.21 -9.58 -0.60
CA LEU A 93 -2.68 -10.54 -1.59
C LEU A 93 -3.73 -9.91 -2.52
N ALA A 94 -3.75 -10.37 -3.76
CA ALA A 94 -4.69 -10.00 -4.80
C ALA A 94 -5.49 -11.22 -5.26
N PHE A 95 -6.76 -10.99 -5.60
CA PHE A 95 -7.73 -12.01 -5.98
C PHE A 95 -8.45 -11.54 -7.25
N PRO A 96 -8.11 -12.07 -8.44
CA PRO A 96 -8.84 -11.76 -9.67
C PRO A 96 -10.23 -12.41 -9.61
N LEU A 97 -11.28 -11.59 -9.48
CA LEU A 97 -12.66 -12.08 -9.35
C LEU A 97 -13.33 -12.29 -10.71
N TRP A 98 -13.10 -11.37 -11.66
CA TRP A 98 -13.64 -11.46 -13.01
C TRP A 98 -12.69 -10.77 -14.01
N ARG A 99 -11.89 -11.58 -14.71
CA ARG A 99 -11.04 -11.13 -15.83
C ARG A 99 -11.91 -10.85 -17.07
N GLY A 100 -11.54 -9.85 -17.85
CA GLY A 100 -12.25 -9.54 -19.10
C GLY A 100 -13.52 -8.68 -18.94
N ILE A 101 -13.85 -8.23 -17.72
CA ILE A 101 -15.15 -7.60 -17.41
C ILE A 101 -15.45 -6.36 -18.26
N LEU A 102 -14.43 -5.59 -18.63
CA LEU A 102 -14.51 -4.36 -19.41
C LEU A 102 -13.59 -4.38 -20.64
N GLY A 103 -13.17 -5.57 -21.08
CA GLY A 103 -12.23 -5.77 -22.18
C GLY A 103 -11.09 -6.72 -21.81
N PRO A 104 -10.27 -7.18 -22.78
CA PRO A 104 -9.32 -8.28 -22.58
C PRO A 104 -8.26 -8.06 -21.50
N ASN A 105 -7.89 -6.80 -21.23
CA ASN A 105 -6.83 -6.41 -20.30
C ASN A 105 -7.39 -5.84 -18.99
N SER A 106 -8.65 -6.13 -18.68
CA SER A 106 -9.35 -5.63 -17.50
C SER A 106 -9.64 -6.74 -16.49
N VAL A 107 -9.76 -6.36 -15.21
CA VAL A 107 -10.13 -7.28 -14.14
C VAL A 107 -10.95 -6.55 -13.07
N LEU A 108 -12.07 -7.14 -12.68
CA LEU A 108 -12.66 -6.89 -11.37
C LEU A 108 -11.85 -7.70 -10.36
N GLY A 109 -11.13 -7.02 -9.47
CA GLY A 109 -10.24 -7.64 -8.50
C GLY A 109 -10.59 -7.22 -7.08
N ALA A 110 -10.18 -8.06 -6.13
CA ALA A 110 -10.11 -7.69 -4.73
C ALA A 110 -8.67 -7.83 -4.23
N SER A 111 -8.33 -7.10 -3.17
CA SER A 111 -7.08 -7.31 -2.46
C SER A 111 -7.31 -7.29 -0.96
N TYR A 112 -6.40 -7.89 -0.22
CA TYR A 112 -6.33 -7.79 1.22
C TYR A 112 -4.91 -7.48 1.63
N THR A 113 -4.71 -6.32 2.27
CA THR A 113 -3.45 -5.95 2.92
C THR A 113 -3.64 -5.93 4.43
N GLN A 114 -2.73 -6.55 5.16
CA GLN A 114 -2.71 -6.50 6.62
C GLN A 114 -1.33 -6.09 7.10
N LYS A 115 -1.26 -5.11 8.00
CA LYS A 115 -0.02 -4.73 8.70
C LYS A 115 -0.21 -4.96 10.19
N SER A 116 0.78 -5.57 10.84
CA SER A 116 0.69 -5.82 12.28
C SER A 116 1.98 -5.45 13.01
N TRP A 117 1.83 -4.92 14.22
CA TRP A 117 2.90 -4.57 15.15
C TRP A 117 2.76 -5.42 16.42
N TRP A 118 3.74 -6.29 16.62
CA TRP A 118 3.71 -7.33 17.63
C TRP A 118 4.81 -7.12 18.68
N GLN A 119 4.42 -7.03 19.95
CA GLN A 119 5.33 -6.92 21.10
C GLN A 119 5.97 -8.27 21.42
N LEU A 120 6.56 -8.96 20.43
CA LEU A 120 7.09 -10.31 20.54
C LEU A 120 8.06 -10.46 21.73
N SER A 121 8.96 -9.50 21.92
CA SER A 121 9.96 -9.53 23.01
C SER A 121 9.34 -9.31 24.39
N ASN A 122 8.10 -8.81 24.46
CA ASN A 122 7.44 -8.43 25.71
C ASN A 122 6.76 -9.61 26.39
N SER A 123 7.54 -10.64 26.69
CA SER A 123 7.07 -11.85 27.38
C SER A 123 6.45 -11.58 28.76
N LYS A 124 6.84 -10.48 29.42
CA LYS A 124 6.23 -10.03 30.70
C LYS A 124 4.73 -9.75 30.57
N GLU A 125 4.30 -9.31 29.39
CA GLU A 125 2.89 -9.02 29.05
C GLU A 125 2.28 -10.09 28.14
N SER A 126 2.92 -11.27 28.04
CA SER A 126 2.52 -12.37 27.16
C SER A 126 2.55 -12.02 25.66
N SER A 127 3.51 -11.18 25.26
CA SER A 127 3.82 -10.85 23.87
C SER A 127 2.59 -10.41 23.05
N PRO A 128 1.88 -9.35 23.45
CA PRO A 128 0.62 -8.96 22.83
C PRO A 128 0.81 -8.31 21.44
N PHE A 129 -0.20 -8.39 20.58
CA PHE A 129 -0.28 -7.53 19.42
C PHE A 129 -0.71 -6.12 19.85
N ARG A 130 0.09 -5.11 19.51
CA ARG A 130 -0.26 -3.71 19.75
C ARG A 130 -1.31 -3.23 18.79
N GLU A 131 -1.09 -3.47 17.51
CA GLU A 131 -1.93 -2.95 16.45
C GLU A 131 -1.92 -3.91 15.26
N THR A 132 -3.08 -4.03 14.62
CA THR A 132 -3.23 -4.66 13.31
C THR A 132 -4.12 -3.76 12.47
N ASN A 133 -3.74 -3.45 11.24
CA ASN A 133 -4.60 -2.75 10.29
C ASN A 133 -5.02 -3.70 9.17
N TYR A 134 -6.30 -3.71 8.88
CA TYR A 134 -6.99 -4.56 7.92
C TYR A 134 -7.48 -3.68 6.77
N GLU A 135 -6.85 -3.84 5.61
CA GLU A 135 -7.07 -2.97 4.43
C GLU A 135 -7.58 -3.79 3.23
N PRO A 136 -8.86 -4.24 3.23
CA PRO A 136 -9.48 -4.86 2.06
C PRO A 136 -9.84 -3.82 0.98
N GLN A 137 -9.74 -4.24 -0.29
CA GLN A 137 -10.10 -3.42 -1.44
C GLN A 137 -10.92 -4.21 -2.45
N LEU A 138 -11.78 -3.50 -3.19
CA LEU A 138 -12.49 -3.97 -4.36
C LEU A 138 -12.31 -2.95 -5.48
N PHE A 139 -11.84 -3.39 -6.65
CA PHE A 139 -11.40 -2.48 -7.69
C PHE A 139 -11.64 -3.00 -9.10
N LEU A 140 -11.66 -2.07 -10.05
CA LEU A 140 -11.50 -2.33 -11.48
C LEU A 140 -10.07 -1.95 -11.86
N GLY A 141 -9.32 -2.92 -12.40
CA GLY A 141 -7.95 -2.75 -12.84
C GLY A 141 -7.81 -2.97 -14.35
N PHE A 142 -6.91 -2.22 -14.96
CA PHE A 142 -6.58 -2.28 -16.39
C PHE A 142 -5.06 -2.36 -16.55
N ALA A 143 -4.60 -3.38 -17.28
CA ALA A 143 -3.24 -3.43 -17.79
C ALA A 143 -3.15 -2.60 -19.09
N THR A 144 -2.23 -1.65 -19.14
CA THR A 144 -2.15 -0.63 -20.19
C THR A 144 -0.72 -0.45 -20.68
N ASP A 145 -0.56 0.19 -21.84
CA ASP A 145 0.74 0.41 -22.50
C ASP A 145 0.92 1.88 -22.95
N TYR A 146 0.37 2.83 -22.19
CA TYR A 146 0.45 4.24 -22.56
C TYR A 146 1.87 4.79 -22.38
N ARG A 147 2.49 5.19 -23.50
CA ARG A 147 3.86 5.72 -23.50
C ARG A 147 3.87 7.24 -23.50
N PHE A 148 4.64 7.83 -22.59
CA PHE A 148 4.87 9.27 -22.54
C PHE A 148 6.28 9.59 -22.03
N ALA A 149 7.07 10.31 -22.83
CA ALA A 149 8.42 10.78 -22.45
C ALA A 149 9.35 9.68 -21.85
N GLY A 150 9.32 8.47 -22.43
CA GLY A 150 10.11 7.31 -21.98
C GLY A 150 9.47 6.47 -20.87
N TRP A 151 8.43 6.98 -20.21
CA TRP A 151 7.64 6.23 -19.25
C TRP A 151 6.54 5.44 -19.95
N THR A 152 6.21 4.27 -19.39
CA THR A 152 5.02 3.50 -19.77
C THR A 152 4.12 3.39 -18.56
N LEU A 153 2.90 3.94 -18.64
CA LEU A 153 1.85 3.71 -17.65
C LEU A 153 1.31 2.29 -17.89
N ARG A 154 1.51 1.42 -16.89
CA ARG A 154 1.24 -0.01 -16.94
C ARG A 154 -0.05 -0.38 -16.23
N ASP A 155 -0.28 0.19 -15.06
CA ASP A 155 -1.49 -0.09 -14.29
C ASP A 155 -2.35 1.16 -14.18
N VAL A 156 -3.63 1.01 -14.51
CA VAL A 156 -4.69 1.94 -14.14
C VAL A 156 -5.70 1.17 -13.31
N GLU A 157 -5.87 1.53 -12.05
CA GLU A 157 -6.77 0.85 -11.14
C GLU A 157 -7.60 1.88 -10.40
N MET A 158 -8.89 1.60 -10.20
CA MET A 158 -9.75 2.44 -9.37
C MET A 158 -10.65 1.56 -8.52
N GLY A 159 -10.90 1.97 -7.29
CA GLY A 159 -11.64 1.11 -6.39
C GLY A 159 -12.06 1.75 -5.10
N TYR A 160 -12.72 0.92 -4.32
CA TYR A 160 -13.05 1.15 -2.93
C TYR A 160 -11.99 0.52 -2.04
N ASN A 161 -11.64 1.23 -0.97
CA ASN A 161 -10.73 0.81 0.05
C ASN A 161 -11.36 1.07 1.43
N HIS A 162 -11.39 0.04 2.26
CA HIS A 162 -11.65 0.16 3.68
C HIS A 162 -10.34 -0.09 4.41
N ASP A 163 -10.07 0.67 5.47
CA ASP A 163 -8.92 0.45 6.33
C ASP A 163 -9.35 0.68 7.78
N SER A 164 -9.23 -0.35 8.61
CA SER A 164 -9.59 -0.30 10.02
C SER A 164 -8.65 -1.16 10.86
N ASN A 165 -8.61 -0.90 12.17
CA ASN A 165 -7.77 -1.67 13.08
C ASN A 165 -8.49 -2.81 13.81
N GLY A 166 -9.80 -2.99 13.57
CA GLY A 166 -10.61 -4.04 14.20
C GLY A 166 -10.71 -3.94 15.72
N ARG A 167 -10.40 -2.77 16.31
CA ARG A 167 -10.56 -2.52 17.75
C ARG A 167 -11.94 -1.95 18.06
N SER A 168 -12.39 -2.17 19.30
CA SER A 168 -13.52 -1.44 19.88
C SER A 168 -13.07 -0.11 20.47
N ASP A 169 -14.02 0.76 20.80
CA ASP A 169 -13.75 1.99 21.52
C ASP A 169 -12.99 1.78 22.84
N PRO A 170 -12.10 2.71 23.24
CA PRO A 170 -11.78 3.98 22.56
C PRO A 170 -10.59 3.89 21.58
N THR A 171 -10.06 2.69 21.32
CA THR A 171 -8.90 2.50 20.44
C THR A 171 -9.29 2.11 19.01
N SER A 172 -10.59 2.12 18.70
CA SER A 172 -11.09 1.92 17.34
C SER A 172 -10.57 3.00 16.40
N ARG A 173 -10.11 2.61 15.23
CA ARG A 173 -9.69 3.52 14.15
C ARG A 173 -10.17 2.95 12.83
N SER A 174 -10.77 3.80 12.00
CA SER A 174 -11.27 3.39 10.69
C SER A 174 -11.50 4.57 9.74
N TRP A 175 -11.44 4.29 8.44
CA TRP A 175 -11.80 5.22 7.37
C TRP A 175 -12.04 4.48 6.06
N ASN A 176 -12.77 5.12 5.14
CA ASN A 176 -13.07 4.55 3.83
C ASN A 176 -12.68 5.53 2.71
N ARG A 177 -12.21 4.98 1.59
CA ARG A 177 -11.65 5.76 0.48
C ARG A 177 -12.14 5.21 -0.85
N LEU A 178 -12.51 6.11 -1.75
CA LEU A 178 -12.45 5.84 -3.18
C LEU A 178 -11.08 6.26 -3.67
N TYR A 179 -10.43 5.45 -4.50
CA TYR A 179 -9.07 5.72 -4.94
C TYR A 179 -8.87 5.43 -6.42
N THR A 180 -7.78 5.97 -6.95
CA THR A 180 -7.18 5.55 -8.22
C THR A 180 -5.72 5.24 -7.95
N ARG A 181 -5.19 4.14 -8.48
CA ARG A 181 -3.78 3.77 -8.43
C ARG A 181 -3.25 3.73 -9.86
N LEU A 182 -2.18 4.47 -10.09
CA LEU A 182 -1.52 4.61 -11.39
C LEU A 182 -0.07 4.17 -11.23
N MET A 183 0.36 3.12 -11.93
CA MET A 183 1.76 2.69 -11.90
C MET A 183 2.38 2.87 -13.28
N ALA A 184 3.51 3.58 -13.32
CA ALA A 184 4.32 3.74 -14.51
C ALA A 184 5.77 3.33 -14.27
N GLU A 185 6.41 2.77 -15.29
CA GLU A 185 7.81 2.34 -15.27
C GLU A 185 8.63 3.06 -16.34
N ASN A 186 9.93 3.22 -16.10
CA ASN A 186 10.91 3.71 -17.05
C ASN A 186 12.30 3.14 -16.75
N GLY A 187 12.72 2.13 -17.51
CA GLY A 187 14.01 1.46 -17.31
C GLY A 187 14.08 0.80 -15.93
N ASN A 188 14.94 1.33 -15.05
CA ASN A 188 15.08 0.84 -13.67
C ASN A 188 14.16 1.53 -12.67
N TRP A 189 13.37 2.53 -13.09
CA TRP A 189 12.45 3.28 -12.23
C TRP A 189 11.03 2.74 -12.30
N LEU A 190 10.34 2.76 -11.17
CA LEU A 190 8.89 2.62 -11.07
C LEU A 190 8.34 3.76 -10.22
N VAL A 191 7.23 4.34 -10.64
CA VAL A 191 6.50 5.35 -9.89
C VAL A 191 5.04 4.92 -9.81
N GLU A 192 4.50 4.88 -8.59
CA GLU A 192 3.08 4.65 -8.34
C GLU A 192 2.48 5.85 -7.62
N VAL A 193 1.38 6.38 -8.16
CA VAL A 193 0.61 7.46 -7.53
C VAL A 193 -0.78 6.94 -7.22
N LYS A 194 -1.18 7.02 -5.93
CA LYS A 194 -2.48 6.54 -5.44
C LYS A 194 -3.25 7.68 -4.76
N PRO A 195 -3.90 8.60 -5.51
CA PRO A 195 -4.82 9.58 -4.94
C PRO A 195 -6.10 8.93 -4.40
N TRP A 196 -6.70 9.55 -3.39
CA TRP A 196 -7.98 9.11 -2.84
C TRP A 196 -8.92 10.26 -2.46
N TYR A 197 -10.18 9.90 -2.31
CA TYR A 197 -11.24 10.72 -1.75
C TYR A 197 -11.90 9.96 -0.59
N VAL A 198 -11.98 10.58 0.58
CA VAL A 198 -12.58 9.96 1.78
C VAL A 198 -14.10 9.95 1.65
N ILE A 199 -14.71 8.81 1.98
CA ILE A 199 -16.16 8.61 1.96
C ILE A 199 -16.64 7.95 3.26
N GLY A 200 -17.93 8.05 3.55
CA GLY A 200 -18.52 7.45 4.76
C GLY A 200 -18.11 8.18 6.05
N SER A 201 -18.31 7.50 7.18
CA SER A 201 -17.92 8.04 8.50
C SER A 201 -16.42 7.93 8.73
N THR A 202 -15.90 8.89 9.50
CA THR A 202 -14.54 8.93 10.05
C THR A 202 -14.58 9.27 11.55
N ASP A 203 -15.68 8.95 12.25
CA ASP A 203 -15.92 9.42 13.62
C ASP A 203 -14.82 8.99 14.61
N ASP A 204 -14.19 7.83 14.39
CA ASP A 204 -13.07 7.31 15.18
C ASP A 204 -11.81 8.20 15.11
N ASN A 205 -11.65 8.93 14.01
CA ASN A 205 -10.47 9.73 13.67
C ASN A 205 -10.85 10.83 12.65
N PRO A 206 -11.64 11.84 13.06
CA PRO A 206 -12.28 12.79 12.14
C PRO A 206 -11.27 13.69 11.42
N ASP A 207 -10.07 13.84 11.98
CA ASP A 207 -8.99 14.62 11.40
C ASP A 207 -7.92 13.76 10.70
N ILE A 208 -8.19 12.49 10.36
CA ILE A 208 -7.20 11.60 9.73
C ILE A 208 -6.56 12.17 8.46
N THR A 209 -7.32 12.91 7.65
CA THR A 209 -6.81 13.55 6.41
C THR A 209 -5.80 14.66 6.69
N LYS A 210 -5.81 15.25 7.89
CA LYS A 210 -4.79 16.21 8.33
C LYS A 210 -3.39 15.60 8.30
N TYR A 211 -3.27 14.32 8.61
CA TYR A 211 -2.00 13.58 8.72
C TYR A 211 -1.71 12.72 7.50
N MET A 212 -2.73 12.04 6.97
CA MET A 212 -2.58 11.14 5.83
C MET A 212 -2.59 11.87 4.48
N GLY A 213 -3.14 13.08 4.40
CA GLY A 213 -3.30 13.79 3.14
C GLY A 213 -4.31 13.12 2.20
N TYR A 214 -4.06 13.24 0.90
CA TYR A 214 -5.02 12.88 -0.16
C TYR A 214 -4.44 11.96 -1.23
N TYR A 215 -3.21 11.49 -1.03
CA TYR A 215 -2.53 10.58 -1.95
C TYR A 215 -1.36 9.88 -1.27
N GLN A 216 -0.96 8.75 -1.84
CA GLN A 216 0.30 8.08 -1.56
C GLN A 216 1.14 8.07 -2.84
N LEU A 217 2.44 8.30 -2.69
CA LEU A 217 3.44 8.16 -3.74
C LEU A 217 4.35 6.97 -3.39
N LYS A 218 4.62 6.09 -4.34
CA LYS A 218 5.71 5.13 -4.26
C LYS A 218 6.69 5.34 -5.40
N ILE A 219 7.98 5.15 -5.12
CA ILE A 219 9.07 5.19 -6.08
C ILE A 219 9.93 3.97 -5.83
N GLY A 220 10.21 3.19 -6.87
CA GLY A 220 11.14 2.06 -6.87
C GLY A 220 12.31 2.34 -7.79
N TYR A 221 13.49 1.87 -7.41
CA TYR A 221 14.68 1.86 -8.26
C TYR A 221 15.42 0.53 -8.18
N HIS A 222 15.61 -0.11 -9.33
CA HIS A 222 16.44 -1.31 -9.48
C HIS A 222 17.92 -0.94 -9.65
N LEU A 223 18.76 -1.38 -8.72
CA LEU A 223 20.22 -1.26 -8.81
C LEU A 223 20.85 -2.65 -8.87
N GLY A 224 20.95 -3.22 -10.07
CA GLY A 224 21.26 -4.64 -10.25
C GLY A 224 20.15 -5.49 -9.61
N GLU A 225 20.53 -6.34 -8.67
CA GLU A 225 19.59 -7.18 -7.89
C GLU A 225 18.98 -6.46 -6.67
N ALA A 226 19.58 -5.34 -6.25
CA ALA A 226 19.06 -4.54 -5.16
C ALA A 226 17.82 -3.74 -5.62
N VAL A 227 16.86 -3.58 -4.72
CA VAL A 227 15.71 -2.70 -4.92
C VAL A 227 15.71 -1.66 -3.81
N LEU A 228 15.76 -0.39 -4.21
CA LEU A 228 15.51 0.75 -3.34
C LEU A 228 14.05 1.17 -3.53
N SER A 229 13.33 1.37 -2.44
CA SER A 229 11.95 1.83 -2.47
C SER A 229 11.73 3.01 -1.54
N ALA A 230 10.86 3.93 -1.95
CA ALA A 230 10.35 5.01 -1.13
C ALA A 230 8.83 5.05 -1.26
N LYS A 231 8.13 5.11 -0.14
CA LYS A 231 6.66 5.18 -0.06
C LYS A 231 6.30 6.29 0.91
N GLY A 232 5.36 7.15 0.57
CA GLY A 232 4.97 8.20 1.51
C GLY A 232 3.69 8.93 1.14
N GLN A 233 3.23 9.71 2.11
CA GLN A 233 2.08 10.59 2.03
C GLN A 233 2.41 11.94 2.65
N TYR A 234 1.83 13.00 2.11
CA TYR A 234 2.05 14.35 2.62
C TYR A 234 0.83 15.24 2.37
N ASN A 235 0.40 15.93 3.41
CA ASN A 235 -0.63 16.95 3.33
C ASN A 235 0.00 18.34 3.25
N TRP A 236 0.07 18.87 2.02
CA TRP A 236 0.62 20.19 1.71
C TRP A 236 -0.06 21.35 2.44
N ASN A 237 -1.31 21.18 2.92
CA ASN A 237 -2.03 22.23 3.62
C ASN A 237 -1.70 22.31 5.11
N THR A 238 -1.27 21.20 5.70
CA THR A 238 -1.08 21.08 7.16
C THR A 238 0.39 20.86 7.53
N GLY A 239 1.20 20.42 6.57
CA GLY A 239 2.61 20.12 6.76
C GLY A 239 2.90 18.75 7.36
N TYR A 240 1.86 17.94 7.63
CA TYR A 240 2.02 16.59 8.16
C TYR A 240 2.16 15.55 7.04
N GLY A 241 2.87 14.48 7.35
CA GLY A 241 3.04 13.34 6.46
C GLY A 241 3.96 12.29 7.07
N GLY A 242 4.24 11.26 6.28
CA GLY A 242 5.13 10.17 6.65
C GLY A 242 5.81 9.58 5.42
N ALA A 243 7.00 9.07 5.61
CA ALA A 243 7.80 8.44 4.57
C ALA A 243 8.42 7.13 5.06
N GLU A 244 8.46 6.14 4.19
CA GLU A 244 9.07 4.84 4.35
C GLU A 244 10.12 4.67 3.26
N VAL A 245 11.35 4.36 3.65
CA VAL A 245 12.45 4.03 2.73
C VAL A 245 12.84 2.58 2.98
N GLY A 246 12.90 1.79 1.91
CA GLY A 246 13.24 0.38 1.92
C GLY A 246 14.47 0.09 1.06
N LEU A 247 15.22 -0.93 1.47
CA LEU A 247 16.27 -1.55 0.67
C LEU A 247 16.14 -3.06 0.79
N SER A 248 16.04 -3.76 -0.34
CA SER A 248 16.02 -5.22 -0.38
C SER A 248 17.08 -5.81 -1.30
N TYR A 249 17.53 -7.02 -0.98
CA TYR A 249 18.48 -7.79 -1.79
C TYR A 249 18.16 -9.29 -1.74
N PRO A 250 18.18 -10.02 -2.87
CA PRO A 250 17.80 -11.43 -2.89
C PRO A 250 18.81 -12.31 -2.15
N VAL A 251 18.29 -13.20 -1.29
CA VAL A 251 19.05 -14.29 -0.66
C VAL A 251 18.80 -15.60 -1.39
N THR A 252 17.55 -15.79 -1.82
CA THR A 252 17.11 -16.90 -2.65
C THR A 252 16.22 -16.36 -3.77
N LYS A 253 15.69 -17.25 -4.62
CA LYS A 253 14.73 -16.87 -5.66
C LYS A 253 13.44 -16.23 -5.12
N HIS A 254 13.05 -16.54 -3.88
CA HIS A 254 11.75 -16.12 -3.32
C HIS A 254 11.87 -15.37 -1.98
N VAL A 255 13.10 -15.19 -1.47
CA VAL A 255 13.34 -14.54 -0.18
C VAL A 255 14.44 -13.51 -0.34
N ARG A 256 14.18 -12.31 0.18
CA ARG A 256 15.05 -11.13 0.16
C ARG A 256 15.36 -10.71 1.59
N LEU A 257 16.58 -10.26 1.84
CA LEU A 257 16.86 -9.43 3.02
C LEU A 257 16.19 -8.08 2.80
N TYR A 258 15.58 -7.52 3.84
CA TYR A 258 14.88 -6.26 3.78
C TYR A 258 15.19 -5.38 4.98
N THR A 259 15.56 -4.13 4.71
CA THR A 259 15.73 -3.08 5.71
C THR A 259 14.76 -1.95 5.41
N GLN A 260 14.08 -1.45 6.44
CA GLN A 260 13.09 -0.39 6.33
C GLN A 260 13.37 0.71 7.35
N VAL A 261 13.21 1.96 6.93
CA VAL A 261 13.17 3.14 7.79
C VAL A 261 11.88 3.90 7.52
N TYR A 262 10.99 3.93 8.50
CA TYR A 262 9.82 4.78 8.50
C TYR A 262 10.08 6.04 9.34
N SER A 263 9.61 7.21 8.92
CA SER A 263 9.63 8.43 9.72
C SER A 263 8.43 9.32 9.40
N GLY A 264 7.71 9.76 10.43
CA GLY A 264 6.57 10.67 10.32
C GLY A 264 5.30 10.16 11.00
N TYR A 265 4.17 10.66 10.49
CA TYR A 265 2.81 10.38 10.97
C TYR A 265 2.10 9.34 10.09
N GLY A 266 1.27 8.49 10.71
CA GLY A 266 0.46 7.54 9.93
C GLY A 266 1.20 6.28 9.51
N GLU A 267 2.02 5.73 10.41
CA GLU A 267 2.62 4.41 10.18
C GLU A 267 1.57 3.30 10.32
N SER A 268 0.70 3.45 11.32
CA SER A 268 -0.45 2.59 11.62
C SER A 268 -1.66 3.48 11.95
N LEU A 269 -2.86 2.92 11.92
CA LEU A 269 -4.08 3.68 12.22
C LEU A 269 -4.11 4.20 13.67
N ILE A 270 -3.72 3.39 14.66
CA ILE A 270 -3.62 3.89 16.05
C ILE A 270 -2.60 5.02 16.22
N ASP A 271 -1.61 5.09 15.33
CA ASP A 271 -0.56 6.11 15.29
C ASP A 271 -0.78 7.16 14.18
N TYR A 272 -2.00 7.32 13.67
CA TYR A 272 -2.27 8.21 12.53
C TYR A 272 -1.86 9.66 12.80
N ASN A 273 -2.03 10.11 14.04
CA ASN A 273 -1.70 11.45 14.53
C ASN A 273 -0.45 11.49 15.41
N PHE A 274 0.36 10.42 15.41
CA PHE A 274 1.57 10.28 16.20
C PHE A 274 2.82 10.21 15.33
N ASN A 275 3.84 11.01 15.65
CA ASN A 275 5.09 11.04 14.92
C ASN A 275 6.09 10.04 15.53
N GLN A 276 6.69 9.21 14.70
CA GLN A 276 7.75 8.30 15.12
C GLN A 276 8.74 8.04 14.00
N THR A 277 9.95 7.64 14.36
CA THR A 277 10.93 7.07 13.42
C THR A 277 11.18 5.61 13.80
N ARG A 278 10.88 4.68 12.89
CA ARG A 278 11.03 3.25 13.11
C ARG A 278 12.00 2.64 12.12
N VAL A 279 13.01 1.94 12.61
CA VAL A 279 13.98 1.21 11.80
C VAL A 279 13.74 -0.28 12.00
N GLY A 280 13.84 -1.07 10.93
CA GLY A 280 13.72 -2.51 11.03
C GLY A 280 14.46 -3.28 9.97
N VAL A 281 14.77 -4.54 10.29
CA VAL A 281 15.49 -5.48 9.41
C VAL A 281 14.83 -6.85 9.50
N GLY A 282 14.75 -7.55 8.37
CA GLY A 282 14.26 -8.92 8.32
C GLY A 282 14.17 -9.45 6.90
N VAL A 283 13.07 -10.11 6.58
CA VAL A 283 12.87 -10.83 5.32
C VAL A 283 11.66 -10.30 4.55
N MET A 284 11.72 -10.42 3.23
CA MET A 284 10.68 -10.05 2.28
C MET A 284 10.54 -11.11 1.20
N LEU A 285 9.34 -11.31 0.67
CA LEU A 285 9.07 -12.21 -0.45
C LEU A 285 9.15 -11.46 -1.79
N ASN A 286 8.28 -10.45 -1.96
CA ASN A 286 8.20 -9.59 -3.13
C ASN A 286 8.38 -8.11 -2.74
N ASP A 287 9.09 -7.35 -3.58
CA ASP A 287 9.25 -5.89 -3.45
C ASP A 287 8.27 -5.18 -4.40
N ILE A 288 8.46 -3.88 -4.65
CA ILE A 288 7.59 -3.03 -5.46
C ILE A 288 7.57 -3.37 -6.96
N PHE A 289 8.51 -4.21 -7.42
CA PHE A 289 8.65 -4.72 -8.79
C PHE A 289 8.33 -6.22 -8.87
#